data_AF-A0A4Q5KKM3-F1
#
_entry.id   AF-A0A4Q5KKM3-F1
#
_cell.length_a   1.000
_cell.length_b   1.000
_cell.length_c   1.000
_cell.angle_alpha   90.00
_cell.angle_beta   90.00
_cell.angle_gamma   90.00
#
_symmetry.space_group_name_H-M   'P 1'
#
loop_
_entity.id
_entity.type
_entity.pdbx_description
1 polymer ?
#
loop_
_entity_poly.entity_id
_entity_poly.type
_entity_poly.pdbx_seq_one_letter_code
_entity_poly.pdbx_strand_id
1 'polypeptide(L)'
;MKHKLLNTKQTIEYITSREIEFKSFMHEQDLEKMLFQMINEEYTTSSVIKKNTVKGGSLELINELFVNENSNFRFCVDLNLLSEDKYPIVNDGYLKGDYLITLRDIANGMASSKSSKYFCKNYTEEFQDALIDKMSNIINKICYYQIHFVEE
;
A
#
# COMPACT_ATOMS: atom_id res chain seq x y z
N MET A 1 -16.68 8.10 21.94
CA MET A 1 -16.29 7.48 20.66
C MET A 1 -15.96 8.57 19.66
N LYS A 2 -14.76 8.53 19.09
CA LYS A 2 -14.28 9.51 18.11
C LYS A 2 -14.03 8.83 16.79
N HIS A 3 -14.77 9.25 15.76
CA HIS A 3 -14.58 8.77 14.40
C HIS A 3 -13.39 9.48 13.74
N LYS A 4 -12.56 8.73 13.04
CA LYS A 4 -11.43 9.22 12.28
C LYS A 4 -11.53 8.73 10.84
N LEU A 5 -11.31 9.64 9.90
CA LEU A 5 -11.19 9.36 8.48
C LEU A 5 -9.86 9.98 8.04
N LEU A 6 -8.89 9.12 7.71
CA LEU A 6 -7.54 9.51 7.31
C LEU A 6 -7.19 8.81 6.01
N ASN A 7 -6.32 9.40 5.20
CA ASN A 7 -5.75 8.65 4.08
C ASN A 7 -4.66 7.67 4.54
N THR A 8 -4.18 6.79 3.66
CA THR A 8 -3.11 5.82 3.96
C THR A 8 -1.88 6.47 4.57
N LYS A 9 -1.36 7.55 3.99
CA LYS A 9 -0.17 8.24 4.53
C LYS A 9 -0.39 8.75 5.96
N GLN A 10 -1.49 9.46 6.17
CA GLN A 10 -1.88 9.96 7.49
C GLN A 10 -2.13 8.82 8.49
N THR A 11 -2.62 7.68 8.02
CA THR A 11 -2.85 6.51 8.85
C THR A 11 -1.54 5.85 9.26
N ILE A 12 -0.57 5.75 8.35
CA ILE A 12 0.79 5.27 8.66
C ILE A 12 1.44 6.18 9.71
N GLU A 13 1.39 7.51 9.52
CA GLU A 13 1.90 8.49 10.50
C GLU A 13 1.18 8.36 11.85
N TYR A 14 -0.14 8.16 11.81
CA TYR A 14 -0.95 7.98 13.02
C TYR A 14 -0.58 6.71 13.79
N ILE A 15 -0.33 5.58 13.09
CA ILE A 15 0.09 4.32 13.71
C ILE A 15 1.51 4.46 14.28
N THR A 16 2.44 4.98 13.49
CA THR A 16 3.86 5.08 13.86
C THR A 16 4.15 6.07 14.99
N SER A 17 3.31 7.11 15.16
CA SER A 17 3.45 8.11 16.22
C SER A 17 2.81 7.71 17.56
N ARG A 18 2.22 6.51 17.67
CA ARG A 18 1.48 6.06 18.84
C ARG A 18 1.85 4.64 19.27
N GLU A 19 1.74 4.39 20.56
CA GLU A 19 1.89 3.04 21.12
C GLU A 19 0.57 2.27 20.95
N ILE A 20 0.28 1.84 19.72
CA ILE A 20 -0.89 1.00 19.41
C ILE A 20 -0.46 -0.46 19.38
N GLU A 21 -1.17 -1.30 20.12
CA GLU A 21 -0.99 -2.76 20.09
C GLU A 21 -1.89 -3.39 19.01
N PHE A 22 -1.29 -4.22 18.16
CA PHE A 22 -1.99 -5.01 17.13
C PHE A 22 -1.94 -6.49 17.49
N LYS A 23 -3.05 -7.22 17.33
CA LYS A 23 -3.12 -8.65 17.71
C LYS A 23 -2.80 -9.50 16.49
N SER A 24 -1.58 -10.06 16.47
CA SER A 24 -0.84 -10.54 15.29
C SER A 24 -1.38 -11.75 14.51
N PHE A 25 -2.68 -11.84 14.21
CA PHE A 25 -3.18 -12.90 13.34
C PHE A 25 -3.86 -12.32 12.11
N MET A 26 -3.09 -12.22 11.02
CA MET A 26 -3.56 -11.74 9.73
C MET A 26 -3.42 -12.83 8.67
N HIS A 27 -4.48 -13.03 7.91
CA HIS A 27 -4.42 -13.89 6.73
C HIS A 27 -3.94 -13.10 5.52
N GLU A 28 -3.09 -13.74 4.72
CA GLU A 28 -2.57 -13.16 3.47
C GLU A 28 -3.69 -12.72 2.52
N GLN A 29 -4.79 -13.50 2.47
CA GLN A 29 -5.97 -13.18 1.68
C GLN A 29 -6.63 -11.85 2.09
N ASP A 30 -6.57 -11.48 3.37
CA ASP A 30 -7.12 -10.21 3.83
C ASP A 30 -6.24 -9.03 3.37
N LEU A 31 -4.92 -9.23 3.30
CA LEU A 31 -3.97 -8.24 2.77
C LEU A 31 -4.16 -8.05 1.27
N GLU A 32 -4.27 -9.14 0.50
CA GLU A 32 -4.54 -9.09 -0.92
C GLU A 32 -5.88 -8.41 -1.21
N LYS A 33 -6.92 -8.74 -0.44
CA LYS A 33 -8.23 -8.11 -0.53
C LYS A 33 -8.14 -6.62 -0.24
N MET A 34 -7.41 -6.21 0.81
CA MET A 34 -7.19 -4.79 1.12
C MET A 34 -6.55 -4.07 -0.07
N LEU A 35 -5.50 -4.64 -0.66
CA LEU A 35 -4.82 -4.04 -1.80
C LEU A 35 -5.74 -3.94 -3.01
N PHE A 36 -6.49 -4.99 -3.30
CA PHE A 36 -7.51 -4.95 -4.35
C PHE A 36 -8.53 -3.84 -4.12
N GLN A 37 -9.01 -3.68 -2.88
CA GLN A 37 -9.96 -2.62 -2.51
C GLN A 37 -9.33 -1.23 -2.64
N MET A 38 -8.06 -1.06 -2.27
CA MET A 38 -7.34 0.21 -2.45
C MET A 38 -7.21 0.58 -3.93
N ILE A 39 -6.86 -0.38 -4.79
CA ILE A 39 -6.70 -0.16 -6.24
C ILE A 39 -8.04 0.10 -6.93
N ASN A 40 -9.12 -0.51 -6.47
CA ASN A 40 -10.47 -0.30 -7.03
C ASN A 40 -11.26 0.80 -6.30
N GLU A 41 -10.65 1.45 -5.29
CA GLU A 41 -11.27 2.51 -4.50
C GLU A 41 -12.58 2.06 -3.81
N GLU A 42 -12.64 0.80 -3.41
CA GLU A 42 -13.76 0.19 -2.70
C GLU A 42 -13.64 0.38 -1.19
N TYR A 43 -14.76 0.31 -0.45
CA TYR A 43 -14.76 0.45 1.01
C TYR A 43 -14.13 -0.74 1.74
N THR A 44 -13.41 -0.44 2.82
CA THR A 44 -12.81 -1.43 3.73
C THR A 44 -13.47 -1.41 5.11
N THR A 45 -13.38 -2.55 5.80
CA THR A 45 -13.94 -2.70 7.15
C THR A 45 -13.20 -1.79 8.13
N SER A 46 -13.95 -1.00 8.89
CA SER A 46 -13.37 -0.09 9.87
C SER A 46 -12.78 -0.82 11.07
N SER A 47 -11.69 -0.28 11.62
CA SER A 47 -11.13 -0.73 12.91
C SER A 47 -11.70 0.05 14.09
N VAL A 48 -11.60 -0.57 15.28
CA VAL A 48 -11.87 0.07 16.57
C VAL A 48 -10.62 -0.02 17.43
N ILE A 49 -10.19 1.12 17.97
CA ILE A 49 -9.12 1.23 18.95
C ILE A 49 -9.75 1.30 20.33
N LYS A 50 -9.43 0.34 21.20
CA LYS A 50 -9.90 0.28 22.58
C LYS A 50 -8.72 0.08 23.52
N LYS A 51 -8.51 1.02 24.46
CA LYS A 51 -7.36 1.01 25.37
C LYS A 51 -6.01 0.87 24.63
N ASN A 52 -5.84 1.61 23.53
CA ASN A 52 -4.69 1.54 22.62
C ASN A 52 -4.47 0.19 21.93
N THR A 53 -5.42 -0.73 21.97
CA THR A 53 -5.35 -2.01 21.26
C THR A 53 -6.31 -2.01 20.07
N VAL A 54 -5.85 -2.53 18.94
CA VAL A 54 -6.68 -2.86 17.77
C VAL A 54 -6.85 -4.38 17.68
N LYS A 55 -8.05 -4.82 17.30
CA LYS A 55 -8.34 -6.22 16.97
C LYS A 55 -9.17 -6.25 15.69
N GLY A 56 -8.53 -6.50 14.55
CA GLY A 56 -9.17 -6.58 13.25
C GLY A 56 -9.39 -5.23 12.55
N GLY A 57 -9.77 -5.34 11.28
CA GLY A 57 -10.14 -4.23 10.41
C GLY A 57 -8.97 -3.56 9.70
N SER A 58 -9.27 -2.41 9.08
CA SER A 58 -8.35 -1.67 8.21
C SER A 58 -7.03 -1.26 8.86
N LEU A 59 -7.00 -0.87 10.15
CA LEU A 59 -5.76 -0.46 10.80
C LEU A 59 -4.75 -1.59 10.96
N GLU A 60 -5.22 -2.80 11.22
CA GLU A 60 -4.35 -3.97 11.37
C GLU A 60 -3.74 -4.37 10.03
N LEU A 61 -4.54 -4.30 8.95
CA LEU A 61 -4.10 -4.50 7.57
C LEU A 61 -3.08 -3.44 7.14
N ILE A 62 -3.31 -2.17 7.46
CA ILE A 62 -2.39 -1.07 7.13
C ILE A 62 -1.09 -1.19 7.91
N ASN A 63 -1.16 -1.56 9.20
CA ASN A 63 0.03 -1.85 9.98
C ASN A 63 0.85 -2.95 9.31
N GLU A 64 0.23 -4.06 8.93
CA GLU A 64 0.90 -5.19 8.30
C GLU A 64 1.51 -4.84 6.91
N LEU A 65 0.78 -4.10 6.07
CA LEU A 65 1.22 -3.76 4.72
C LEU A 65 2.35 -2.71 4.69
N PHE A 66 2.32 -1.73 5.60
CA PHE A 66 3.14 -0.52 5.47
C PHE A 66 4.08 -0.24 6.65
N VAL A 67 3.75 -0.72 7.86
CA VAL A 67 4.49 -0.38 9.09
C VAL A 67 5.35 -1.56 9.57
N ASN A 68 4.80 -2.77 9.59
CA ASN A 68 5.48 -3.97 10.06
C ASN A 68 6.66 -4.32 9.15
N GLU A 69 7.87 -4.21 9.68
CA GLU A 69 9.11 -4.42 8.92
C GLU A 69 9.33 -5.87 8.47
N ASN A 70 8.67 -6.83 9.11
CA ASN A 70 8.81 -8.24 8.73
C ASN A 70 7.99 -8.62 7.49
N SER A 71 6.99 -7.80 7.12
CA SER A 71 6.03 -8.11 6.05
C SER A 71 5.94 -7.04 4.96
N ASN A 72 6.39 -5.82 5.23
CA ASN A 72 6.35 -4.72 4.26
C ASN A 72 7.24 -4.91 3.00
N PHE A 73 8.06 -5.95 2.98
CA PHE A 73 8.85 -6.36 1.80
C PHE A 73 8.17 -7.41 0.94
N ARG A 74 6.98 -7.89 1.30
CA ARG A 74 6.32 -8.99 0.58
C ARG A 74 5.51 -8.50 -0.61
N PHE A 75 4.83 -7.36 -0.48
CA PHE A 75 3.96 -6.83 -1.53
C PHE A 75 4.64 -5.71 -2.32
N CYS A 76 4.52 -5.78 -3.65
CA CYS A 76 5.09 -4.79 -4.55
C CYS A 76 4.25 -4.60 -5.82
N VAL A 77 4.53 -3.51 -6.53
CA VAL A 77 4.10 -3.26 -7.90
C VAL A 77 5.19 -3.77 -8.84
N ASP A 78 4.83 -4.69 -9.73
CA ASP A 78 5.65 -5.15 -10.84
C ASP A 78 5.45 -4.27 -12.07
N LEU A 79 6.52 -3.60 -12.48
CA LEU A 79 6.52 -2.65 -13.61
C LEU A 79 6.43 -3.36 -14.98
N ASN A 80 6.88 -4.62 -15.09
CA ASN A 80 6.68 -5.40 -16.31
C ASN A 80 5.19 -5.71 -16.49
N LEU A 81 4.54 -6.22 -15.44
CA LEU A 81 3.09 -6.51 -15.48
C LEU A 81 2.28 -5.25 -15.78
N LEU A 82 2.67 -4.12 -15.19
CA LEU A 82 2.04 -2.83 -15.49
C LEU A 82 2.17 -2.45 -16.97
N SER A 83 3.35 -2.71 -17.58
CA SER A 83 3.59 -2.42 -18.99
C SER A 83 2.80 -3.31 -19.95
N GLU A 84 2.42 -4.50 -19.50
CA GLU A 84 1.63 -5.48 -20.24
C GLU A 84 0.12 -5.34 -19.98
N ASP A 85 -0.32 -4.26 -19.31
CA ASP A 85 -1.73 -4.04 -18.93
C ASP A 85 -2.32 -5.17 -18.06
N LYS A 86 -1.48 -5.84 -17.27
CA LYS A 86 -1.89 -6.86 -16.30
C LYS A 86 -2.03 -6.26 -14.90
N TYR A 87 -2.73 -6.97 -14.01
CA TYR A 87 -2.80 -6.60 -12.60
C TYR A 87 -1.38 -6.61 -11.99
N PRO A 88 -0.86 -5.47 -11.50
CA PRO A 88 0.57 -5.32 -11.25
C PRO A 88 0.98 -5.58 -9.80
N ILE A 89 0.03 -5.85 -8.89
CA ILE A 89 0.34 -6.12 -7.49
C ILE A 89 0.70 -7.59 -7.31
N VAL A 90 1.90 -7.85 -6.79
CA VAL A 90 2.39 -9.21 -6.55
C VAL A 90 2.86 -9.37 -5.11
N ASN A 91 2.71 -10.58 -4.58
CA ASN A 91 3.31 -11.01 -3.32
C ASN A 91 4.60 -11.79 -3.64
N ASP A 92 5.73 -11.09 -3.66
CA ASP A 92 7.04 -11.68 -3.91
C ASP A 92 7.89 -11.58 -2.63
N GLY A 93 7.98 -12.71 -1.91
CA GLY A 93 8.78 -12.83 -0.69
C GLY A 93 10.29 -12.78 -0.90
N TYR A 94 10.77 -12.71 -2.15
CA TYR A 94 12.19 -12.65 -2.49
C TYR A 94 12.50 -11.56 -3.52
N LEU A 95 12.12 -10.31 -3.21
CA LEU A 95 12.34 -9.12 -4.05
C LEU A 95 13.76 -9.06 -4.65
N LYS A 96 13.89 -9.41 -5.94
CA LYS A 96 15.10 -9.18 -6.72
C LYS A 96 14.72 -8.69 -8.12
N GLY A 97 14.71 -7.37 -8.28
CA GLY A 97 14.51 -6.74 -9.58
C GLY A 97 14.43 -5.22 -9.47
N ASP A 98 15.02 -4.51 -10.43
CA ASP A 98 14.82 -3.07 -10.59
C ASP A 98 13.40 -2.72 -11.10
N TYR A 99 12.66 -3.74 -11.56
CA TYR A 99 11.26 -3.67 -12.00
C TYR A 99 10.23 -3.83 -10.86
N LEU A 100 10.65 -4.05 -9.61
CA LEU A 100 9.75 -4.22 -8.48
C LEU A 100 9.79 -3.00 -7.56
N ILE A 101 8.63 -2.42 -7.23
CA ILE A 101 8.51 -1.29 -6.30
C ILE A 101 7.67 -1.71 -5.09
N THR A 102 8.26 -1.72 -3.90
CA THR A 102 7.55 -2.11 -2.68
C THR A 102 6.43 -1.14 -2.34
N LEU A 103 5.38 -1.63 -1.65
CA LEU A 103 4.32 -0.76 -1.15
C LEU A 103 4.85 0.29 -0.16
N ARG A 104 5.89 -0.05 0.61
CA ARG A 104 6.60 0.90 1.49
C ARG A 104 7.24 2.03 0.70
N ASP A 105 7.90 1.73 -0.42
CA ASP A 105 8.47 2.76 -1.30
C ASP A 105 7.41 3.68 -1.88
N ILE A 106 6.22 3.15 -2.18
CA ILE A 106 5.07 3.95 -2.62
C ILE A 106 4.61 4.89 -1.51
N ALA A 107 4.35 4.36 -0.32
CA ALA A 107 3.89 5.16 0.82
C ALA A 107 4.90 6.26 1.21
N ASN A 108 6.20 5.96 1.11
CA ASN A 108 7.29 6.90 1.42
C ASN A 108 7.64 7.87 0.27
N GLY A 109 6.93 7.83 -0.86
CA GLY A 109 7.15 8.75 -1.97
C GLY A 109 8.41 8.46 -2.81
N MET A 110 9.01 7.28 -2.67
CA MET A 110 10.19 6.88 -3.47
C MET A 110 9.81 6.29 -4.83
N ALA A 111 8.57 5.83 -4.99
CA ALA A 111 8.09 5.10 -6.17
C ALA A 111 8.21 5.87 -7.49
N SER A 112 7.89 7.17 -7.54
CA SER A 112 7.96 7.96 -8.77
C SER A 112 9.37 7.99 -9.36
N SER A 113 10.38 8.17 -8.52
CA SER A 113 11.78 8.19 -8.98
C SER A 113 12.27 6.83 -9.45
N LYS A 114 11.84 5.73 -8.79
CA LYS A 114 12.21 4.35 -9.15
C LYS A 114 11.56 3.92 -10.47
N SER A 115 10.25 4.15 -10.60
CA SER A 115 9.48 3.83 -11.81
C SER A 115 9.97 4.63 -13.02
N SER A 116 10.17 5.94 -12.88
CA SER A 116 10.71 6.78 -13.96
C SER A 116 12.07 6.28 -14.45
N LYS A 117 13.02 5.99 -13.55
CA LYS A 117 14.33 5.42 -13.92
C LYS A 117 14.20 4.10 -14.69
N TYR A 118 13.28 3.23 -14.25
CA TYR A 118 13.04 1.96 -14.91
C TYR A 118 12.44 2.14 -16.30
N PHE A 119 11.40 2.97 -16.46
CA PHE A 119 10.74 3.17 -17.74
C PHE A 119 11.65 3.86 -18.76
N CYS A 120 12.40 4.89 -18.36
CA CYS A 120 13.36 5.56 -19.24
C CYS A 120 14.47 4.63 -19.75
N LYS A 121 14.83 3.60 -18.97
CA LYS A 121 15.85 2.62 -19.35
C LYS A 121 15.33 1.56 -20.32
N ASN A 122 14.05 1.21 -20.25
CA ASN A 122 13.50 0.01 -20.90
C ASN A 122 12.48 0.28 -22.01
N TYR A 123 11.93 1.49 -22.13
CA TYR A 123 10.89 1.84 -23.11
C TYR A 123 11.24 3.11 -23.86
N THR A 124 10.69 3.30 -25.07
CA THR A 124 10.85 4.55 -25.83
C THR A 124 9.97 5.66 -25.25
N GLU A 125 10.33 6.92 -25.51
CA GLU A 125 9.67 8.12 -24.96
C GLU A 125 8.15 8.11 -25.15
N GLU A 126 7.67 7.67 -26.32
CA GLU A 126 6.24 7.53 -26.63
C GLU A 126 5.47 6.62 -25.66
N PHE A 127 6.09 5.54 -25.16
CA PHE A 127 5.46 4.61 -24.21
C PHE A 127 5.74 5.00 -22.75
N GLN A 128 6.78 5.80 -22.48
CA GLN A 128 7.19 6.17 -21.12
C GLN A 128 6.10 6.96 -20.40
N ASP A 129 5.54 7.99 -21.05
CA ASP A 129 4.55 8.89 -20.44
C ASP A 129 3.31 8.11 -19.99
N ALA A 130 2.79 7.23 -20.85
CA ALA A 130 1.64 6.40 -20.52
C ALA A 130 1.90 5.46 -19.32
N LEU A 131 3.12 4.91 -19.20
CA LEU A 131 3.49 4.05 -18.07
C LEU A 131 3.69 4.84 -16.77
N ILE A 132 4.25 6.05 -16.86
CA ILE A 132 4.39 6.98 -15.74
C ILE A 132 3.01 7.39 -15.22
N ASP A 133 2.06 7.65 -16.10
CA ASP A 133 0.68 7.98 -15.73
C ASP A 133 -0.02 6.80 -15.05
N LYS A 134 0.10 5.58 -15.60
CA LYS A 134 -0.41 4.36 -14.98
C LYS A 134 0.16 4.16 -13.57
N MET A 135 1.47 4.33 -13.41
CA MET A 135 2.11 4.21 -12.10
C MET A 135 1.66 5.32 -11.14
N SER A 136 1.53 6.55 -11.63
CA SER A 136 1.06 7.69 -10.82
C SER A 136 -0.36 7.47 -10.30
N ASN A 137 -1.23 6.86 -11.11
CA ASN A 137 -2.56 6.46 -10.68
C ASN A 137 -2.52 5.43 -9.53
N ILE A 138 -1.67 4.40 -9.65
CA ILE A 138 -1.46 3.40 -8.58
C ILE A 138 -0.94 4.05 -7.30
N ILE A 139 0.06 4.92 -7.41
CA ILE A 139 0.62 5.68 -6.27
C ILE A 139 -0.49 6.48 -5.58
N ASN A 140 -1.31 7.19 -6.35
CA ASN A 140 -2.40 8.00 -5.80
C ASN A 140 -3.43 7.13 -5.08
N LYS A 141 -3.87 6.04 -5.71
CA LYS A 141 -4.81 5.09 -5.12
C LYS A 141 -4.28 4.53 -3.80
N ILE A 142 -3.03 4.09 -3.75
CA ILE A 142 -2.44 3.54 -2.53
C ILE A 142 -2.25 4.61 -1.45
N CYS A 143 -1.68 5.77 -1.79
CA CYS A 143 -1.31 6.80 -0.81
C CYS A 143 -2.51 7.55 -0.24
N TYR A 144 -3.56 7.73 -1.05
CA TYR A 144 -4.71 8.58 -0.72
C TYR A 144 -5.99 7.80 -0.45
N TYR A 145 -5.93 6.47 -0.45
CA TYR A 145 -7.04 5.61 -0.03
C TYR A 145 -7.55 6.01 1.36
N GLN A 146 -8.87 6.17 1.49
CA GLN A 146 -9.51 6.65 2.72
C GLN A 146 -9.78 5.51 3.69
N ILE A 147 -9.32 5.67 4.93
CA ILE A 147 -9.38 4.67 5.99
C ILE A 147 -10.18 5.25 7.14
N HIS A 148 -11.31 4.60 7.45
CA HIS A 148 -12.14 4.94 8.60
C HIS A 148 -11.84 4.02 9.79
N PHE A 149 -11.75 4.60 10.98
CA PHE A 149 -11.65 3.88 12.25
C PHE A 149 -12.21 4.69 13.42
N VAL A 150 -12.45 4.02 14.54
CA VAL A 150 -13.06 4.61 15.75
C VAL A 150 -12.11 4.47 16.94
N GLU A 151 -11.95 5.53 17.73
CA GLU A 151 -11.35 5.49 19.06
C GLU A 151 -12.44 5.45 20.14
N GLU A 152 -12.42 4.42 21.00
CA GLU A 152 -13.28 4.27 22.17
C GLU A 152 -12.69 4.87 23.46
#